data_AF-A0A1V0ULV2-F1
#
_entry.id   AF-A0A1V0ULV2-F1
#
_cell.length_a   1.000
_cell.length_b   1.000
_cell.length_c   1.000
_cell.angle_alpha   90.00
_cell.angle_beta   90.00
_cell.angle_gamma   90.00
#
_symmetry.space_group_name_H-M   'P 1'
#
loop_
_entity.id
_entity.type
_entity.pdbx_description
1 polymer ?
#
loop_
_entity_poly.entity_id
_entity_poly.type
_entity_poly.pdbx_seq_one_letter_code
_entity_poly.pdbx_strand_id
1 'polypeptide(L)' 'MSERVNVKVLLLVGGEAEVVADAPDADAPARYPATVIAEEVGVPASELPGMRLSAVVGADDRLAGWQRR' A
#
# COMPACT_ATOMS: atom_id res chain seq x y z
N MET A 1 -0.98 11.80 16.88
CA MET A 1 -2.07 11.17 16.12
C MET A 1 -1.46 10.70 14.83
N SER A 2 -1.64 9.43 14.47
CA SER A 2 -1.18 8.90 13.19
C SER A 2 -2.39 8.81 12.28
N GLU A 3 -2.36 9.49 11.15
CA GLU A 3 -3.46 9.51 10.18
C GLU A 3 -3.47 8.22 9.36
N ARG A 4 -4.66 7.66 9.12
CA ARG A 4 -4.83 6.45 8.29
C ARG A 4 -5.54 6.82 6.99
N VAL A 5 -4.94 6.46 5.87
CA VAL A 5 -5.39 6.80 4.51
C VAL A 5 -5.76 5.56 3.72
N ASN A 6 -6.62 5.71 2.73
CA ASN A 6 -7.01 4.64 1.81
C ASN A 6 -6.12 4.66 0.57
N VAL A 7 -5.71 3.47 0.13
CA VAL A 7 -4.80 3.29 -0.98
C VAL A 7 -5.19 2.10 -1.84
N LYS A 8 -4.65 2.06 -3.06
CA LYS A 8 -4.77 0.95 -3.99
C LYS A 8 -3.40 0.45 -4.38
N VAL A 9 -3.23 -0.87 -4.39
CA VAL A 9 -2.05 -1.52 -5.00
C VAL A 9 -2.32 -1.67 -6.49
N LEU A 10 -1.44 -1.16 -7.34
CA LEU A 10 -1.58 -1.24 -8.79
C LEU A 10 -1.00 -2.54 -9.35
N LEU A 11 0.27 -2.81 -9.05
CA LEU A 11 1.05 -3.88 -9.67
C LEU A 11 2.31 -4.20 -8.85
N LEU A 12 2.97 -5.32 -9.20
CA LEU A 12 4.26 -5.71 -8.63
C LEU A 12 5.38 -5.55 -9.66
N VAL A 13 6.50 -4.96 -9.26
CA VAL A 13 7.72 -4.83 -10.07
C VAL A 13 8.93 -5.13 -9.22
N GLY A 14 9.68 -6.18 -9.59
CA GLY A 14 10.97 -6.49 -8.95
C GLY A 14 10.91 -6.75 -7.44
N GLY A 15 9.76 -7.17 -6.90
CA GLY A 15 9.55 -7.40 -5.46
C GLY A 15 8.88 -6.24 -4.73
N GLU A 16 8.68 -5.11 -5.40
CA GLU A 16 7.98 -3.94 -4.87
C GLU A 16 6.53 -3.90 -5.37
N ALA A 17 5.62 -3.41 -4.54
CA ALA A 17 4.26 -3.04 -4.92
C ALA A 17 4.20 -1.54 -5.22
N GLU A 18 3.57 -1.18 -6.33
CA GLU A 18 3.21 0.21 -6.61
C GLU A 18 1.89 0.56 -5.93
N VAL A 19 1.90 1.60 -5.10
CA VAL A 19 0.79 2.03 -4.27
C VAL A 19 0.43 3.47 -4.58
N VAL A 20 -0.86 3.74 -4.74
CA VAL A 20 -1.42 5.10 -4.95
C VAL A 20 -2.54 5.37 -3.96
N ALA A 21 -2.83 6.64 -3.70
CA ALA A 21 -4.04 7.03 -2.96
C ALA A 21 -5.31 6.51 -3.66
N ASP A 22 -6.31 6.06 -2.90
CA ASP A 22 -7.64 5.70 -3.43
C ASP A 22 -8.49 6.98 -3.58
N ALA A 23 -8.04 7.89 -4.45
CA ALA A 23 -8.65 9.19 -4.72
C ALA A 23 -8.63 9.52 -6.23
N PRO A 24 -9.50 10.42 -6.73
CA PRO A 24 -9.60 10.74 -8.15
C PRO A 24 -8.31 11.31 -8.76
N ASP A 25 -7.59 12.14 -7.99
CA ASP A 25 -6.37 12.84 -8.41
C ASP A 25 -5.15 12.24 -7.68
N ALA A 26 -4.99 10.93 -7.75
CA ALA A 26 -3.86 10.26 -7.13
C ALA A 26 -2.54 10.67 -7.79
N ASP A 27 -1.55 11.00 -6.95
CA ASP A 27 -0.17 11.29 -7.37
C ASP A 27 0.52 10.07 -7.99
N ALA A 28 1.76 10.27 -8.43
CA ALA A 28 2.62 9.20 -8.95
C ALA A 28 2.73 8.02 -7.95
N PRO A 29 2.73 6.77 -8.42
CA PRO A 29 2.81 5.61 -7.54
C PRO A 29 4.09 5.59 -6.72
N ALA A 30 3.94 5.36 -5.42
CA ALA A 30 5.05 5.09 -4.52
C ALA A 30 5.32 3.58 -4.44
N ARG A 31 6.60 3.20 -4.35
CA ARG A 31 7.02 1.80 -4.23
C ARG A 31 7.25 1.41 -2.77
N TYR A 32 6.78 0.22 -2.43
CA TYR A 32 6.92 -0.40 -1.12
C TYR A 32 7.24 -1.90 -1.27
N PRO A 33 8.01 -2.50 -0.36
CA PRO A 33 8.27 -3.93 -0.39
C PRO A 33 6.97 -4.74 -0.34
N ALA A 34 6.72 -5.55 -1.37
CA ALA A 34 5.48 -6.31 -1.48
C ALA A 34 5.38 -7.37 -0.37
N THR A 35 6.51 -7.91 0.08
CA THR A 35 6.57 -8.90 1.18
C THR A 35 6.06 -8.32 2.49
N VAL A 36 6.43 -7.08 2.82
CA VAL A 36 5.99 -6.40 4.05
C VAL A 36 4.47 -6.17 4.01
N ILE A 37 3.95 -5.68 2.89
CA ILE A 37 2.50 -5.47 2.73
C ILE A 37 1.76 -6.81 2.85
N ALA A 38 2.25 -7.83 2.14
CA ALA A 38 1.67 -9.18 2.14
C ALA A 38 1.60 -9.79 3.55
N GLU A 39 2.67 -9.68 4.31
CA GLU A 39 2.77 -10.17 5.69
C GLU A 39 1.77 -9.45 6.62
N GLU A 40 1.70 -8.12 6.57
CA GLU A 40 0.78 -7.35 7.42
C GLU A 40 -0.69 -7.57 7.04
N VAL A 41 -0.98 -7.75 5.76
CA VAL A 41 -2.33 -7.98 5.21
C VAL A 41 -2.76 -9.45 5.32
N GLY A 42 -1.82 -10.36 5.54
CA GLY A 42 -2.05 -11.81 5.62
C GLY A 42 -2.48 -12.43 4.29
N VAL A 43 -1.92 -11.97 3.17
CA VAL A 43 -2.11 -12.57 1.82
C VAL A 43 -0.76 -12.91 1.20
N PRO A 44 -0.69 -13.83 0.23
CA PRO A 44 0.46 -13.93 -0.67
C PRO A 44 0.68 -12.62 -1.45
N ALA A 45 1.93 -12.25 -1.69
CA ALA A 45 2.26 -11.03 -2.44
C ALA A 45 1.61 -11.00 -3.84
N SER A 46 1.46 -12.16 -4.49
CA SER A 46 0.79 -12.30 -5.80
C SER A 46 -0.68 -11.89 -5.80
N GLU A 47 -1.33 -11.81 -4.64
CA GLU A 47 -2.72 -11.37 -4.51
C GLU A 47 -2.86 -9.86 -4.28
N LEU A 48 -1.75 -9.14 -4.03
CA LEU A 48 -1.78 -7.70 -3.75
C LEU A 48 -2.31 -6.84 -4.92
N PRO A 49 -1.94 -7.07 -6.20
CA PRO A 49 -2.40 -6.22 -7.30
C PRO A 49 -3.92 -6.07 -7.35
N GLY A 50 -4.39 -4.82 -7.39
CA GLY A 50 -5.80 -4.47 -7.42
C GLY A 50 -6.46 -4.36 -6.04
N MET A 51 -5.81 -4.78 -4.95
CA MET A 51 -6.36 -4.65 -3.60
C MET A 51 -6.48 -3.18 -3.18
N ARG A 52 -7.55 -2.90 -2.42
CA ARG A 52 -7.68 -1.66 -1.65
C ARG A 52 -7.31 -1.93 -0.21
N LEU A 53 -6.42 -1.09 0.32
CA LEU A 53 -5.90 -1.19 1.67
C LEU A 53 -6.09 0.13 2.39
N SER A 54 -5.89 0.11 3.70
CA SER A 54 -5.62 1.31 4.49
C SER A 54 -4.22 1.22 5.10
N ALA A 55 -3.55 2.36 5.22
CA ALA A 55 -2.21 2.46 5.79
C ALA A 55 -2.08 3.72 6.62
N VAL A 56 -1.17 3.72 7.58
CA VAL A 56 -0.85 4.84 8.46
C VAL A 56 0.26 5.68 7.82
N VAL A 57 0.10 7.00 7.81
CA VAL A 57 1.13 7.95 7.39
C VAL A 57 2.13 8.11 8.52
N GLY A 58 3.38 7.69 8.26
CA GLY A 58 4.52 7.84 9.15
C GLY A 58 5.07 9.27 9.18
N ALA A 59 6.05 9.52 10.06
CA ALA A 59 6.66 10.84 10.22
C ALA A 59 7.56 11.27 9.02
N ASP A 60 7.90 10.32 8.15
CA ASP A 60 8.68 10.48 6.93
C ASP A 60 7.81 10.45 5.67
N ASP A 61 6.50 10.65 5.81
CA ASP A 61 5.48 10.52 4.76
C ASP A 61 5.44 9.13 4.09
N ARG A 62 6.02 8.11 4.75
CA ARG A 62 5.94 6.71 4.30
C ARG A 62 4.75 6.01 4.93
N LEU A 63 4.12 5.16 4.13
CA LEU A 63 3.00 4.34 4.57
C LEU A 63 3.48 3.07 5.27
N ALA A 64 2.80 2.72 6.37
CA ALA A 64 3.03 1.49 7.14
C ALA A 64 1.72 0.98 7.79
N GLY A 65 1.74 -0.20 8.43
CA GLY A 65 0.58 -0.71 9.16
C GLY A 65 -0.60 -1.03 8.25
N TRP A 66 -0.31 -1.72 7.14
CA TRP A 66 -1.22 -2.10 6.08
C TRP A 66 -2.35 -2.98 6.61
N GLN A 67 -3.59 -2.65 6.22
CA GLN A 67 -4.78 -3.42 6.58
C GLN A 67 -5.72 -3.53 5.39
N ARG A 68 -6.44 -4.65 5.29
CA ARG A 68 -7.54 -4.80 4.32
C ARG A 68 -8.64 -3.81 4.67
N ARG A 69 -9.27 -3.27 3.63
CA ARG A 69 -10.52 -2.52 3.72
C ARG A 69 -11.72 -3.45 3.60
#